data_AF-A0ABD2DPS9-F1
#
_entry.id   AF-A0ABD2DPS9-F1
#
_cell.length_a   1.000
_cell.length_b   1.000
_cell.length_c   1.000
_cell.angle_alpha   90.00
_cell.angle_beta   90.00
_cell.angle_gamma   90.00
#
_symmetry.space_group_name_H-M   'P 1'
#
loop_
_entity.id
_entity.type
_entity.pdbx_description
1 polymer ?
#
loop_
_entity_poly.entity_id
_entity_poly.type
_entity_poly.pdbx_seq_one_letter_code
_entity_poly.pdbx_strand_id
1 'polypeptide(L)'
;KEYAKGDSRYILSDNFMVCMETVTAFLWGPLSLWVVIAFLRQQPLRFVLQLVVSVGQIYGDILYFLTEYRDGFQHGELGHPLYFWLYFVFFNALWLVLPGVLVLDSVKQFTRAQRVLDTKATKAKSKQN
;
A
#
# COMPACT_ATOMS: atom_id res chain seq x y z
N LYS A 1 -16.27 -16.83 -0.65
CA LYS A 1 -17.58 -16.64 -1.34
C LYS A 1 -18.38 -15.45 -0.79
N GLU A 2 -18.31 -15.12 0.51
CA GLU A 2 -19.03 -13.96 1.07
C GLU A 2 -18.59 -12.61 0.49
N TYR A 3 -17.28 -12.37 0.34
CA TYR A 3 -16.78 -11.12 -0.26
C TYR A 3 -17.21 -10.95 -1.73
N ALA A 4 -17.38 -12.07 -2.43
CA ALA A 4 -17.84 -12.06 -3.81
C ALA A 4 -19.33 -11.73 -3.98
N LYS A 5 -20.10 -11.63 -2.89
CA LYS A 5 -21.43 -11.01 -2.90
C LYS A 5 -21.33 -9.48 -2.98
N GLY A 6 -20.22 -8.91 -2.52
CA GLY A 6 -19.87 -7.50 -2.70
C GLY A 6 -19.28 -7.19 -4.05
N ASP A 7 -18.43 -8.09 -4.55
CA ASP A 7 -17.77 -7.94 -5.85
C ASP A 7 -17.62 -9.29 -6.56
N SER A 8 -18.45 -9.52 -7.57
CA SER A 8 -18.51 -10.77 -8.31
C SER A 8 -17.26 -11.07 -9.14
N ARG A 9 -16.35 -10.10 -9.37
CA ARG A 9 -15.07 -10.34 -10.07
C ARG A 9 -14.20 -11.39 -9.38
N TYR A 10 -14.35 -11.54 -8.07
CA TYR A 10 -13.70 -12.59 -7.29
C TYR A 10 -14.21 -14.01 -7.60
N ILE A 11 -15.43 -14.17 -8.13
CA ILE A 11 -15.95 -15.46 -8.62
C ILE A 11 -15.65 -15.63 -10.10
N LEU A 12 -15.77 -14.55 -10.88
CA LEU A 12 -15.51 -14.55 -12.32
C LEU A 12 -14.03 -14.71 -12.67
N SER A 13 -13.14 -14.63 -11.67
CA SER A 13 -11.68 -14.71 -11.85
C SER A 13 -11.20 -13.71 -12.89
N ASP A 14 -11.66 -12.46 -12.77
CA ASP A 14 -11.24 -11.40 -13.67
C ASP A 14 -9.71 -11.34 -13.77
N ASN A 15 -9.19 -11.17 -14.99
CA ASN A 15 -7.76 -11.28 -15.26
C ASN A 15 -6.94 -10.28 -14.45
N PHE A 16 -7.46 -9.05 -14.28
CA PHE A 16 -6.78 -8.04 -13.47
C PHE A 16 -6.77 -8.45 -11.99
N MET A 17 -7.92 -8.89 -11.46
CA MET A 17 -8.02 -9.36 -10.08
C MET A 17 -7.04 -10.50 -9.79
N VAL A 18 -7.00 -11.52 -10.64
CA VAL A 18 -6.09 -12.67 -10.47
C VAL A 18 -4.62 -12.23 -10.47
N CYS A 19 -4.25 -11.33 -11.40
CA CYS A 19 -2.87 -10.84 -11.48
C CYS A 19 -2.49 -10.00 -10.25
N MET A 20 -3.34 -9.07 -9.84
CA MET A 20 -3.12 -8.20 -8.70
C MET A 20 -3.04 -8.98 -7.38
N GLU A 21 -3.96 -9.91 -7.16
CA GLU A 21 -3.98 -10.76 -5.96
C GLU A 21 -2.76 -11.68 -5.92
N THR A 22 -2.31 -12.20 -7.06
CA THR A 22 -1.06 -12.99 -7.15
C THR A 22 0.14 -12.14 -6.73
N VAL A 23 0.28 -10.92 -7.26
CA VAL A 23 1.34 -10.00 -6.85
C VAL A 23 1.27 -9.71 -5.35
N THR A 24 0.07 -9.49 -4.82
CA THR A 24 -0.13 -9.20 -3.41
C THR A 24 0.25 -10.37 -2.51
N ALA A 25 -0.17 -11.58 -2.88
CA ALA A 25 0.13 -12.79 -2.14
C ALA A 25 1.63 -13.14 -2.15
N PHE A 26 2.29 -13.04 -3.31
CA PHE A 26 3.68 -13.50 -3.47
C PHE A 26 4.73 -12.42 -3.21
N LEU A 27 4.40 -11.14 -3.35
CA LEU A 27 5.32 -10.04 -3.05
C LEU A 27 4.93 -9.31 -1.77
N TRP A 28 3.73 -8.72 -1.71
CA TRP A 28 3.37 -7.84 -0.58
C TRP A 28 3.24 -8.61 0.74
N GLY A 29 2.72 -9.84 0.74
CA GLY A 29 2.64 -10.69 1.93
C GLY A 29 4.02 -10.97 2.55
N PRO A 30 4.95 -11.62 1.83
CA PRO A 30 6.30 -11.88 2.34
C PRO A 30 7.07 -10.60 2.69
N LEU A 31 6.97 -9.54 1.88
CA LEU A 31 7.64 -8.28 2.17
C LEU A 31 7.08 -7.61 3.43
N SER A 32 5.77 -7.70 3.69
CA SER A 32 5.16 -7.16 4.92
C SER A 32 5.70 -7.87 6.16
N LEU A 33 5.87 -9.20 6.12
CA LEU A 33 6.52 -9.94 7.20
C LEU A 33 7.98 -9.51 7.38
N TRP A 34 8.70 -9.29 6.27
CA TRP A 34 10.06 -8.80 6.34
C TRP A 34 10.13 -7.36 6.91
N VAL A 35 9.18 -6.47 6.59
CA VAL A 35 9.08 -5.15 7.22
C VAL A 35 9.04 -5.30 8.74
N VAL A 36 8.17 -6.16 9.28
CA VAL A 36 8.07 -6.40 10.72
C VAL A 36 9.41 -6.88 11.30
N ILE A 37 10.05 -7.88 10.67
CA ILE A 37 11.36 -8.39 11.11
C ILE A 37 12.43 -7.27 11.06
N ALA A 38 12.43 -6.46 10.02
CA ALA A 38 13.37 -5.35 9.85
C ALA A 38 13.18 -4.28 10.93
N PHE A 39 11.94 -4.00 11.35
CA PHE A 39 11.64 -3.12 12.48
C PHE A 39 12.10 -3.70 13.82
N LEU A 40 11.80 -4.98 14.08
CA LEU A 40 12.23 -5.66 15.31
C LEU A 40 13.75 -5.71 15.45
N ARG A 41 14.47 -5.86 14.32
CA ARG A 41 15.94 -5.91 14.29
C ARG A 41 16.61 -4.56 14.02
N GLN A 42 15.84 -3.46 14.01
CA GLN A 42 16.33 -2.10 13.75
C GLN A 42 17.18 -1.99 12.47
N GLN A 43 16.83 -2.74 11.43
CA GLN A 43 17.57 -2.72 10.17
C GLN A 43 17.43 -1.35 9.48
N PRO A 44 18.48 -0.86 8.78
CA PRO A 44 18.41 0.42 8.06
C PRO A 44 17.35 0.44 6.95
N LEU A 45 17.07 -0.73 6.35
CA LEU A 45 16.12 -0.88 5.25
C LEU A 45 14.65 -0.85 5.68
N ARG A 46 14.34 -0.83 6.99
CA ARG A 46 12.96 -0.96 7.49
C ARG A 46 11.98 0.05 6.89
N PHE A 47 12.40 1.32 6.79
CA PHE A 47 11.57 2.38 6.21
C PHE A 47 11.51 2.32 4.68
N VAL A 48 12.51 1.69 4.03
CA VAL A 48 12.52 1.47 2.57
C VAL A 48 11.50 0.40 2.24
N LEU A 49 11.56 -0.73 2.95
CA LEU A 49 10.61 -1.81 2.79
C LEU A 49 9.18 -1.35 3.13
N GLN A 50 8.99 -0.61 4.23
CA GLN A 50 7.69 -0.03 4.58
C GLN A 50 7.16 0.88 3.46
N LEU A 51 8.00 1.75 2.89
CA LEU A 51 7.60 2.64 1.81
C LEU A 51 7.19 1.87 0.56
N VAL A 52 8.02 0.92 0.12
CA VAL A 52 7.77 0.12 -1.09
C VAL A 52 6.48 -0.68 -0.99
N VAL A 53 6.29 -1.40 0.13
CA VAL A 53 5.07 -2.19 0.35
C VAL A 53 3.84 -1.28 0.41
N SER A 54 3.93 -0.17 1.13
CA SER A 54 2.78 0.73 1.30
C SER A 54 2.36 1.39 -0.02
N VAL A 55 3.33 1.84 -0.83
CA VAL A 55 3.04 2.37 -2.18
C VAL A 55 2.45 1.30 -3.09
N GLY A 56 2.97 0.06 -3.02
CA GLY A 56 2.45 -1.07 -3.78
C GLY A 56 0.99 -1.39 -3.45
N GLN A 57 0.62 -1.39 -2.17
CA GLN A 57 -0.76 -1.59 -1.71
C GLN A 57 -1.69 -0.47 -2.20
N ILE A 58 -1.30 0.80 -2.01
CA ILE A 58 -2.06 1.96 -2.48
C ILE A 58 -2.28 1.89 -4.00
N TYR A 59 -1.23 1.57 -4.75
CA TYR A 59 -1.31 1.49 -6.20
C TYR A 59 -2.25 0.39 -6.67
N GLY A 60 -2.16 -0.80 -6.09
CA GLY A 60 -3.08 -1.91 -6.39
C GLY A 60 -4.53 -1.54 -6.07
N ASP A 61 -4.77 -0.93 -4.92
CA ASP A 61 -6.11 -0.58 -4.46
C ASP A 61 -6.74 0.56 -5.29
N ILE A 62 -5.94 1.55 -5.72
CA ILE A 62 -6.39 2.56 -6.68
C ILE A 62 -6.82 1.91 -7.99
N LEU A 63 -6.02 0.96 -8.51
CA LEU A 63 -6.38 0.25 -9.73
C LEU A 63 -7.65 -0.59 -9.55
N TYR A 64 -7.82 -1.23 -8.39
CA TYR A 64 -9.04 -1.97 -8.04
C TYR A 64 -10.31 -1.12 -8.12
N PHE A 65 -10.28 0.08 -7.53
CA PHE A 65 -11.40 1.02 -7.61
C PHE A 65 -11.60 1.57 -9.03
N LEU A 66 -10.50 1.89 -9.74
CA LEU A 66 -10.59 2.46 -11.08
C LEU A 66 -11.13 1.47 -12.12
N THR A 67 -10.76 0.19 -12.03
CA THR A 67 -11.29 -0.83 -12.94
C THR A 67 -12.79 -1.00 -12.73
N GLU A 68 -13.26 -1.08 -11.48
CA GLU A 68 -14.70 -1.20 -11.22
C GLU A 68 -15.48 0.05 -11.61
N TYR A 69 -14.90 1.23 -11.36
CA TYR A 69 -15.49 2.49 -11.79
C TYR A 69 -15.62 2.56 -13.32
N ARG A 70 -14.63 2.04 -14.07
CA ARG A 70 -14.68 1.98 -15.53
C ARG A 70 -15.66 0.96 -16.06
N ASP A 71 -15.85 -0.13 -15.34
CA ASP A 71 -16.88 -1.13 -15.63
C ASP A 71 -18.27 -0.67 -15.18
N GLY A 72 -18.40 0.54 -14.61
CA GLY A 72 -19.67 1.14 -14.22
C GLY A 72 -20.31 0.46 -13.01
N PHE A 73 -19.51 -0.14 -12.13
CA PHE A 73 -19.95 -0.89 -10.95
C PHE A 73 -20.88 -2.07 -11.28
N GLN A 74 -20.64 -2.72 -12.42
CA GLN A 74 -21.49 -3.82 -12.90
C GLN A 74 -21.35 -5.11 -12.07
N HIS A 75 -20.31 -5.23 -11.25
CA HIS A 75 -19.98 -6.49 -10.59
C HIS A 75 -20.53 -6.60 -9.17
N GLY A 76 -21.28 -5.60 -8.68
CA GLY A 76 -21.96 -5.63 -7.38
C GLY A 76 -23.24 -4.78 -7.39
N GLU A 77 -24.08 -4.93 -6.36
CA GLU A 77 -25.27 -4.09 -6.22
C GLU A 77 -24.87 -2.68 -5.76
N LEU A 78 -24.86 -1.74 -6.71
CA LEU A 78 -24.47 -0.35 -6.44
C LEU A 78 -25.35 0.28 -5.35
N GLY A 79 -24.68 0.86 -4.34
CA GLY A 79 -25.36 1.55 -3.25
C GLY A 79 -25.87 0.65 -2.11
N HIS A 80 -25.73 -0.67 -2.22
CA HIS A 80 -26.12 -1.58 -1.13
C HIS A 80 -25.29 -1.28 0.14
N PRO A 81 -25.90 -1.00 1.31
CA PRO A 81 -25.20 -0.50 2.49
C PRO A 81 -24.12 -1.46 3.03
N LEU A 82 -24.37 -2.78 2.97
CA LEU A 82 -23.40 -3.78 3.41
C LEU A 82 -22.39 -4.12 2.29
N TYR A 83 -22.87 -4.62 1.16
CA TYR A 83 -22.02 -5.12 0.09
C TYR A 83 -21.23 -4.05 -0.67
N PHE A 84 -21.84 -2.90 -0.95
CA PHE A 84 -21.13 -1.82 -1.62
C PHE A 84 -20.38 -0.94 -0.63
N TRP A 85 -21.07 -0.34 0.34
CA TRP A 85 -20.43 0.65 1.22
C TRP A 85 -19.47 0.03 2.24
N LEU A 86 -19.86 -1.07 2.91
CA LEU A 86 -18.98 -1.68 3.91
C LEU A 86 -17.90 -2.57 3.27
N TYR A 87 -18.29 -3.47 2.36
CA TYR A 87 -17.36 -4.43 1.77
C TYR A 87 -16.47 -3.79 0.70
N PHE A 88 -17.08 -3.22 -0.33
CA PHE A 88 -16.33 -2.66 -1.45
C PHE A 88 -15.65 -1.32 -1.11
N VAL A 89 -16.33 -0.37 -0.43
CA VAL A 89 -15.71 0.93 -0.14
C VAL A 89 -14.87 0.88 1.15
N PHE A 90 -15.46 0.54 2.28
CA PHE A 90 -14.81 0.73 3.58
C PHE A 90 -13.59 -0.17 3.79
N PHE A 91 -13.71 -1.49 3.58
CA PHE A 91 -12.57 -2.39 3.82
C PHE A 91 -11.39 -2.13 2.87
N ASN A 92 -11.65 -1.84 1.59
CA ASN A 92 -10.58 -1.48 0.67
C ASN A 92 -10.01 -0.09 1.01
N ALA A 93 -10.82 0.89 1.40
CA ALA A 93 -10.32 2.20 1.83
C ALA A 93 -9.34 2.12 3.03
N LEU A 94 -9.42 1.08 3.88
CA LEU A 94 -8.40 0.85 4.91
C LEU A 94 -7.01 0.56 4.30
N TRP A 95 -6.95 -0.15 3.18
CA TRP A 95 -5.74 -0.39 2.38
C TRP A 95 -5.26 0.81 1.57
N LEU A 96 -6.06 1.86 1.49
CA LEU A 96 -5.59 3.16 1.03
C LEU A 96 -5.04 4.02 2.17
N VAL A 97 -5.80 4.13 3.26
CA VAL A 97 -5.52 5.07 4.35
C VAL A 97 -4.36 4.62 5.22
N LEU A 98 -4.36 3.36 5.69
CA LEU A 98 -3.32 2.88 6.61
C LEU A 98 -1.94 2.88 5.93
N PRO A 99 -1.76 2.34 4.72
CA PRO A 99 -0.49 2.43 4.03
C PRO A 99 -0.13 3.88 3.68
N GLY A 100 -1.12 4.75 3.41
CA GLY A 100 -0.88 6.18 3.20
C GLY A 100 -0.21 6.85 4.40
N VAL A 101 -0.64 6.53 5.62
CA VAL A 101 0.00 7.00 6.86
C VAL A 101 1.43 6.46 6.98
N LEU A 102 1.65 5.18 6.64
CA LEU A 102 2.99 4.55 6.67
C LEU A 102 3.95 5.15 5.63
N VAL A 103 3.46 5.53 4.45
CA VAL A 103 4.24 6.29 3.45
C VAL A 103 4.70 7.61 4.05
N LEU A 104 3.80 8.38 4.65
CA LEU A 104 4.13 9.66 5.28
C LEU A 104 5.16 9.50 6.40
N ASP A 105 5.04 8.46 7.22
CA ASP A 105 6.04 8.14 8.25
C ASP A 105 7.41 7.83 7.63
N SER A 106 7.48 6.91 6.66
CA SER A 106 8.73 6.59 5.97
C SER A 106 9.40 7.82 5.35
N VAL A 107 8.63 8.66 4.66
CA VAL A 107 9.15 9.90 4.05
C VAL A 107 9.71 10.86 5.10
N LYS A 108 9.03 11.02 6.25
CA LYS A 108 9.54 11.85 7.35
C LYS A 108 10.88 11.31 7.88
N GLN A 109 11.01 10.01 8.06
CA GLN A 109 12.23 9.38 8.56
C GLN A 109 13.38 9.52 7.56
N PHE A 110 13.14 9.31 6.26
CA PHE A 110 14.14 9.54 5.23
C PHE A 110 14.58 10.99 5.15
N THR A 111 13.63 11.93 5.16
CA THR A 111 13.94 13.36 5.14
C THR A 111 14.80 13.74 6.34
N ARG A 112 14.48 13.22 7.53
CA ARG A 112 15.28 13.44 8.74
C ARG A 112 16.69 12.87 8.60
N ALA A 113 16.83 11.64 8.10
CA ALA A 113 18.13 11.00 7.91
C ALA A 113 18.99 11.79 6.90
N GLN A 114 18.41 12.21 5.78
CA GLN A 114 19.11 12.98 4.74
C GLN A 114 19.58 14.34 5.27
N ARG A 115 18.72 15.08 5.99
CA ARG A 115 19.09 16.38 6.60
C ARG A 115 20.29 16.28 7.53
N VAL A 116 20.41 15.19 8.29
CA VAL A 116 21.56 14.95 9.18
C VAL A 116 22.84 14.75 8.37
N LEU A 117 22.78 14.03 7.25
CA LEU A 117 23.92 13.82 6.36
C LEU A 117 24.34 15.14 5.70
N ASP A 118 23.39 15.91 5.18
CA ASP A 118 23.65 17.20 4.52
C ASP A 118 24.30 18.19 5.49
N THR A 119 23.80 18.28 6.73
CA THR A 119 24.37 19.15 7.77
C THR A 119 25.82 18.77 8.11
N LYS A 120 26.12 17.46 8.18
CA LYS A 120 27.48 16.98 8.43
C LYS A 120 28.42 17.33 7.27
N ALA A 121 27.96 17.17 6.03
CA ALA A 121 28.73 17.52 4.84
C ALA A 121 29.07 19.03 4.79
N THR A 122 28.11 19.90 5.12
CA THR A 122 28.33 21.36 5.18
C THR A 122 29.35 21.74 6.25
N LYS A 123 29.27 21.14 7.45
CA LYS A 123 30.24 21.38 8.53
C LYS A 123 31.65 20.88 8.18
N ALA A 124 31.76 19.75 7.48
CA ALA A 124 33.06 19.23 7.03
C ALA A 124 33.74 20.18 6.03
N LYS A 125 32.98 20.71 5.07
CA LYS A 125 33.47 21.71 4.10
C LYS A 125 33.93 23.00 4.80
N SER A 126 33.18 23.49 5.78
CA SER A 126 33.54 24.70 6.54
C SER A 126 34.79 24.55 7.40
N LYS A 127 35.23 23.33 7.74
CA LYS A 127 36.48 23.09 8.48
C LYS A 127 37.71 22.97 7.58
N GLN A 128 37.52 22.79 6.27
CA GLN A 128 38.61 22.65 5.29
C GLN A 128 38.99 23.99 4.62
N ASN A 129 38.14 25.00 4.76
CA ASN A 129 38.41 26.39 4.36
C ASN A 129 38.89 27.21 5.56
#